data_AF-A2EXM1-F1
#
_entry.id   AF-A2EXM1-F1
#
_cell.length_a   1.000
_cell.length_b   1.000
_cell.length_c   1.000
_cell.angle_alpha   90.00
_cell.angle_beta   90.00
_cell.angle_gamma   90.00
#
_symmetry.space_group_name_H-M   'P 1'
#
loop_
_entity.id
_entity.type
_entity.pdbx_description
1 polymer ?
#
loop_
_entity_poly.entity_id
_entity_poly.type
_entity_poly.pdbx_seq_one_letter_code
_entity_poly.pdbx_strand_id
1 'polypeptide(L)'
;MSSTDASNPEVIKQLKELFDLVDKDHSGSIDFDEMGYFLNELGIRNPSFFSVLIWYVSDKDGDGILTFEEFKLLVLNLPKISKLPEFVATLAFLKLDKDHSNSIDIDELRSMFKDLGNCISDKQIVKIFNHFDKDKSGTLELKEFKRFIKRIAKPFKKTFNESALE
;
A
#
# COMPACT_ATOMS: atom_id res chain seq x y z
N MET A 1 -9.12 7.25 24.46
CA MET A 1 -10.08 6.23 24.01
C MET A 1 -9.59 5.77 22.65
N SER A 2 -8.90 4.64 22.58
CA SER A 2 -8.48 4.03 21.32
C SER A 2 -8.74 2.54 21.41
N SER A 3 -10.02 2.19 21.38
CA SER A 3 -10.52 0.81 21.38
C SER A 3 -10.60 0.31 19.94
N THR A 4 -9.47 0.06 19.31
CA THR A 4 -9.40 -0.85 18.15
C THR A 4 -8.73 -2.13 18.62
N ASP A 5 -9.44 -2.84 19.51
CA ASP A 5 -9.04 -4.18 19.88
C ASP A 5 -9.30 -5.09 18.66
N ALA A 6 -8.21 -5.61 18.08
CA ALA A 6 -8.25 -6.53 16.94
C ALA A 6 -9.12 -7.78 17.20
N SER A 7 -9.50 -8.03 18.44
CA SER A 7 -10.32 -9.16 18.89
C SER A 7 -11.79 -8.77 19.11
N ASN A 8 -12.16 -7.49 18.97
CA ASN A 8 -13.55 -7.05 19.10
C ASN A 8 -14.41 -7.71 18.01
N PRO A 9 -15.45 -8.49 18.36
CA PRO A 9 -16.30 -9.19 17.40
C PRO A 9 -17.00 -8.25 16.40
N GLU A 10 -17.32 -7.02 16.80
CA GLU A 10 -17.96 -6.04 15.91
C GLU A 10 -16.99 -5.52 14.85
N VAL A 11 -15.75 -5.24 15.24
CA VAL A 11 -14.67 -4.84 14.32
C VAL A 11 -14.31 -5.99 13.38
N ILE A 12 -14.22 -7.21 13.90
CA ILE A 12 -13.98 -8.41 13.07
C ILE A 12 -15.10 -8.60 12.05
N LYS A 13 -16.35 -8.37 12.43
CA LYS A 13 -17.50 -8.47 11.52
C LYS A 13 -17.39 -7.44 10.39
N GLN A 14 -17.14 -6.17 10.71
CA GLN A 14 -16.97 -5.10 9.70
C GLN A 14 -15.81 -5.39 8.75
N LEU A 15 -14.67 -5.88 9.28
CA LEU A 15 -13.53 -6.29 8.45
C LEU A 15 -13.88 -7.42 7.51
N LYS A 16 -14.71 -8.37 7.96
CA LYS A 16 -15.14 -9.50 7.16
C LYS A 16 -16.12 -9.08 6.06
N GLU A 17 -17.02 -8.15 6.34
CA GLU A 17 -17.90 -7.53 5.34
C GLU A 17 -17.09 -6.74 4.29
N LEU A 18 -16.05 -6.03 4.73
CA LEU A 18 -15.15 -5.33 3.80
C LEU A 18 -14.31 -6.32 2.98
N PHE A 19 -13.80 -7.39 3.59
CA PHE A 19 -13.05 -8.43 2.88
C PHE A 19 -13.90 -9.10 1.81
N ASP A 20 -15.13 -9.50 2.14
CA ASP A 20 -16.09 -10.10 1.19
C ASP A 20 -16.51 -9.14 0.07
N LEU A 21 -16.48 -7.83 0.32
CA LEU A 21 -16.70 -6.82 -0.72
C LEU A 21 -15.56 -6.78 -1.75
N VAL A 22 -14.33 -7.07 -1.30
CA VAL A 22 -13.11 -7.01 -2.11
C VAL A 22 -12.84 -8.34 -2.81
N ASP A 23 -12.94 -9.45 -2.09
CA ASP A 23 -12.87 -10.85 -2.58
C ASP A 23 -14.10 -11.15 -3.44
N LYS A 24 -14.01 -10.78 -4.73
CA LYS A 24 -15.10 -10.87 -5.71
C LYS A 24 -15.35 -12.30 -6.14
N ASP A 25 -14.31 -13.11 -6.20
CA ASP A 25 -14.42 -14.50 -6.59
C ASP A 25 -14.74 -15.43 -5.40
N HIS A 26 -14.75 -14.88 -4.19
CA HIS A 26 -14.96 -15.60 -2.92
C HIS A 26 -13.95 -16.74 -2.75
N SER A 27 -12.72 -16.55 -3.22
CA SER A 27 -11.63 -17.51 -3.02
C SER A 27 -11.18 -17.60 -1.56
N GLY A 28 -11.58 -16.63 -0.73
CA GLY A 28 -11.14 -16.50 0.65
C GLY A 28 -9.78 -15.81 0.78
N SER A 29 -9.30 -15.19 -0.29
CA SER A 29 -8.03 -14.46 -0.39
C SER A 29 -8.19 -13.34 -1.41
N ILE A 30 -7.51 -12.21 -1.22
CA ILE A 30 -7.59 -11.09 -2.16
C ILE A 30 -6.38 -11.15 -3.09
N ASP A 31 -6.59 -11.27 -4.39
CA ASP A 31 -5.51 -11.20 -5.37
C ASP A 31 -5.19 -9.75 -5.81
N PHE A 32 -4.14 -9.58 -6.61
CA PHE A 32 -3.67 -8.25 -7.04
C PHE A 32 -4.71 -7.46 -7.85
N ASP A 33 -5.54 -8.14 -8.65
CA ASP A 33 -6.58 -7.53 -9.47
C ASP A 33 -7.76 -7.07 -8.60
N GLU A 34 -8.19 -7.90 -7.65
CA GLU A 34 -9.23 -7.58 -6.66
C GLU A 34 -8.82 -6.41 -5.76
N MET A 35 -7.58 -6.41 -5.28
CA MET A 35 -7.00 -5.26 -4.59
C MET A 35 -6.98 -4.02 -5.50
N GLY A 36 -6.69 -4.19 -6.79
CA GLY A 36 -6.76 -3.11 -7.77
C GLY A 36 -8.15 -2.49 -7.89
N TYR A 37 -9.21 -3.32 -7.93
CA TYR A 37 -10.59 -2.87 -7.91
C TYR A 37 -10.95 -2.14 -6.62
N PHE A 38 -10.57 -2.67 -5.47
CA PHE A 38 -10.79 -2.03 -4.18
C PHE A 38 -10.12 -0.66 -4.09
N LEU A 39 -8.86 -0.56 -4.51
CA LEU A 39 -8.15 0.72 -4.54
C LEU A 39 -8.82 1.69 -5.51
N ASN A 40 -9.30 1.22 -6.66
CA ASN A 40 -10.05 2.06 -7.59
C ASN A 40 -11.37 2.56 -6.98
N GLU A 41 -12.07 1.74 -6.20
CA GLU A 41 -13.25 2.16 -5.42
C GLU A 41 -12.89 3.23 -4.39
N LEU A 42 -11.75 3.13 -3.72
CA LEU A 42 -11.21 4.18 -2.84
C LEU A 42 -10.76 5.46 -3.58
N GLY A 43 -10.94 5.52 -4.91
CA GLY A 43 -10.53 6.61 -5.77
C GLY A 43 -9.03 6.61 -6.10
N ILE A 44 -8.30 5.58 -5.69
CA ILE A 44 -6.88 5.38 -6.00
C ILE A 44 -6.78 4.68 -7.35
N ARG A 45 -6.28 5.39 -8.37
CA ARG A 45 -6.15 4.84 -9.71
C ARG A 45 -5.20 3.63 -9.74
N ASN A 46 -5.64 2.49 -10.26
CA ASN A 46 -4.79 1.36 -10.64
C ASN A 46 -4.53 1.38 -12.18
N PRO A 47 -3.37 0.92 -12.68
CA PRO A 47 -2.15 0.56 -11.95
C PRO A 47 -1.30 1.80 -11.68
N SER A 48 -1.14 2.16 -10.40
CA SER A 48 -0.24 3.22 -9.96
C SER A 48 0.85 2.62 -9.09
N PHE A 49 2.02 3.25 -9.02
CA PHE A 49 3.08 2.85 -8.08
C PHE A 49 2.57 2.74 -6.63
N PHE A 50 1.53 3.50 -6.26
CA PHE A 50 0.91 3.41 -4.94
C PHE A 50 0.22 2.06 -4.69
N SER A 51 -0.50 1.47 -5.66
CA SER A 51 -1.13 0.16 -5.47
C SER A 51 -0.10 -0.94 -5.29
N VAL A 52 1.01 -0.85 -6.03
CA VAL A 52 2.17 -1.74 -5.89
C VAL A 52 2.78 -1.65 -4.48
N LEU A 53 2.88 -0.44 -3.91
CA LEU A 53 3.36 -0.30 -2.53
C LEU A 53 2.41 -0.85 -1.50
N ILE A 54 1.09 -0.65 -1.67
CA ILE A 54 0.09 -1.23 -0.75
C ILE A 54 0.21 -2.75 -0.80
N TRP A 55 0.29 -3.33 -2.00
CA TRP A 55 0.53 -4.76 -2.15
C TRP A 55 1.79 -5.21 -1.39
N TYR A 56 2.93 -4.57 -1.67
CA TYR A 56 4.21 -4.91 -1.06
C TYR A 56 4.21 -4.83 0.48
N VAL A 57 3.45 -3.92 1.10
CA VAL A 57 3.37 -3.85 2.57
C VAL A 57 2.35 -4.80 3.17
N SER A 58 1.38 -5.25 2.38
CA SER A 58 0.26 -6.08 2.84
C SER A 58 0.57 -7.56 2.71
N ASP A 59 1.11 -7.96 1.56
CA ASP A 59 1.59 -9.32 1.27
C ASP A 59 2.91 -9.55 2.02
N LYS A 60 2.80 -10.17 3.21
CA LYS A 60 3.93 -10.31 4.13
C LYS A 60 4.75 -11.54 3.84
N ASP A 61 4.11 -12.65 3.51
CA ASP A 61 4.78 -13.90 3.18
C ASP A 61 5.12 -14.03 1.69
N GLY A 62 4.63 -13.11 0.83
CA GLY A 62 5.03 -13.02 -0.57
C GLY A 62 4.43 -14.13 -1.42
N ASP A 63 3.32 -14.73 -0.99
CA ASP A 63 2.65 -15.81 -1.70
C ASP A 63 1.75 -15.31 -2.84
N GLY A 64 1.63 -13.98 -2.98
CA GLY A 64 0.93 -13.34 -4.08
C GLY A 64 -0.59 -13.32 -3.88
N ILE A 65 -1.06 -13.57 -2.67
CA ILE A 65 -2.43 -13.36 -2.24
C ILE A 65 -2.46 -12.59 -0.92
N LEU A 66 -3.60 -12.02 -0.56
CA LEU A 66 -3.77 -11.34 0.72
C LEU A 66 -4.85 -12.07 1.52
N THR A 67 -4.42 -12.78 2.55
CA THR A 67 -5.34 -13.53 3.42
C THR A 67 -6.16 -12.59 4.32
N PHE A 68 -7.25 -13.10 4.91
CA PHE A 68 -8.05 -12.31 5.86
C PHE A 68 -7.22 -11.79 7.04
N GLU A 69 -6.22 -12.55 7.51
CA GLU A 69 -5.35 -12.10 8.61
C GLU A 69 -4.45 -10.94 8.19
N GLU A 70 -3.86 -10.99 7.00
CA GLU A 70 -3.04 -9.91 6.48
C GLU A 70 -3.86 -8.67 6.14
N PHE A 71 -5.03 -8.85 5.52
CA PHE A 71 -5.99 -7.77 5.26
C PHE A 71 -6.44 -7.10 6.57
N LYS A 72 -6.75 -7.90 7.59
CA LYS A 72 -7.09 -7.41 8.93
C LYS A 72 -5.93 -6.60 9.52
N LEU A 73 -4.70 -7.10 9.43
CA LEU A 73 -3.52 -6.37 9.92
C LEU A 73 -3.33 -5.07 9.14
N LEU A 74 -3.57 -5.06 7.83
CA LEU A 74 -3.55 -3.84 7.04
C LEU A 74 -4.59 -2.86 7.59
N VAL A 75 -5.88 -3.20 7.55
CA VAL A 75 -7.00 -2.31 7.87
C VAL A 75 -7.02 -1.86 9.33
N LEU A 76 -6.66 -2.72 10.29
CA LEU A 76 -6.58 -2.32 11.70
C LEU A 76 -5.46 -1.35 11.99
N ASN A 77 -4.35 -1.45 11.23
CA ASN A 77 -3.25 -0.51 11.36
C ASN A 77 -3.45 0.72 10.46
N LEU A 78 -4.44 0.73 9.56
CA LEU A 78 -4.79 1.90 8.78
C LEU A 78 -5.32 3.00 9.71
N PRO A 79 -4.69 4.19 9.76
CA PRO A 79 -5.39 5.37 10.22
C PRO A 79 -6.53 5.69 9.23
N LYS A 80 -7.42 6.64 9.57
CA LYS A 80 -8.46 7.17 8.67
C LYS A 80 -7.98 7.21 7.21
N ILE A 81 -8.83 6.86 6.24
CA ILE A 81 -8.47 6.74 4.81
C ILE A 81 -7.68 7.96 4.29
N SER A 82 -7.98 9.16 4.77
CA SER A 82 -7.26 10.38 4.40
C SER A 82 -5.75 10.36 4.74
N LYS A 83 -5.32 9.49 5.66
CA LYS A 83 -3.92 9.25 6.06
C LYS A 83 -3.32 7.96 5.48
N LEU A 84 -4.10 7.16 4.76
CA LEU A 84 -3.64 5.94 4.07
C LEU A 84 -2.33 6.16 3.27
N PRO A 85 -2.18 7.26 2.48
CA PRO A 85 -0.94 7.48 1.73
C PRO A 85 0.30 7.66 2.60
N GLU A 86 0.16 8.36 3.72
CA GLU A 86 1.27 8.64 4.62
C GLU A 86 1.65 7.39 5.43
N PHE A 87 0.65 6.61 5.82
CA PHE A 87 0.83 5.35 6.55
C PHE A 87 1.53 4.31 5.67
N VAL A 88 0.99 4.04 4.47
CA VAL A 88 1.58 3.11 3.50
C VAL A 88 2.98 3.55 3.11
N ALA A 89 3.21 4.86 2.89
CA ALA A 89 4.55 5.35 2.60
C ALA A 89 5.54 5.05 3.73
N THR A 90 5.11 5.18 4.98
CA THR A 90 5.97 4.88 6.14
C THR A 90 6.27 3.39 6.24
N LEU A 91 5.25 2.53 6.10
CA LEU A 91 5.46 1.08 6.14
C LEU A 91 6.32 0.58 4.99
N ALA A 92 6.06 1.06 3.77
CA ALA A 92 6.84 0.72 2.60
C ALA A 92 8.30 1.17 2.78
N PHE A 93 8.51 2.38 3.30
CA PHE A 93 9.85 2.86 3.62
C PHE A 93 10.60 1.94 4.58
N LEU A 94 9.97 1.58 5.70
CA LEU A 94 10.57 0.69 6.70
C LEU A 94 10.85 -0.72 6.15
N LYS A 95 10.04 -1.20 5.20
CA LYS A 95 10.24 -2.51 4.53
C LYS A 95 11.28 -2.43 3.39
N LEU A 96 11.54 -1.23 2.86
CA LEU A 96 12.49 -0.97 1.78
C LEU A 96 13.91 -0.71 2.29
N ASP A 97 14.03 0.10 3.34
CA ASP A 97 15.28 0.49 4.03
C ASP A 97 15.82 -0.71 4.83
N LYS A 98 16.43 -1.65 4.11
CA LYS A 98 16.92 -2.94 4.63
C LYS A 98 18.19 -2.74 5.46
N ASP A 99 18.99 -1.75 5.10
CA ASP A 99 20.24 -1.42 5.81
C ASP A 99 20.03 -0.43 6.97
N HIS A 100 18.80 0.09 7.13
CA HIS A 100 18.42 1.07 8.14
C HIS A 100 19.23 2.37 8.04
N SER A 101 19.64 2.73 6.83
CA SER A 101 20.34 3.99 6.53
C SER A 101 19.44 5.22 6.70
N ASN A 102 18.13 5.03 6.92
CA ASN A 102 17.10 6.08 6.94
C ASN A 102 16.93 6.76 5.57
N SER A 103 17.33 6.08 4.50
CA SER A 103 17.15 6.52 3.12
C SER A 103 17.02 5.31 2.20
N ILE A 104 16.22 5.39 1.14
CA ILE A 104 16.10 4.28 0.19
C ILE A 104 17.02 4.52 -1.00
N ASP A 105 17.97 3.63 -1.24
CA ASP A 105 18.80 3.70 -2.44
C ASP A 105 18.14 3.00 -3.66
N ILE A 106 18.77 3.14 -4.82
CA ILE A 106 18.20 2.59 -6.07
C ILE A 106 18.18 1.06 -6.09
N ASP A 107 19.13 0.40 -5.45
CA ASP A 107 19.22 -1.06 -5.36
C ASP A 107 18.21 -1.63 -4.36
N GLU A 108 17.90 -0.91 -3.28
CA GLU A 108 16.77 -1.21 -2.39
C GLU A 108 15.43 -1.10 -3.13
N LEU A 109 15.22 -0.01 -3.89
CA LEU A 109 14.02 0.14 -4.71
C LEU A 109 13.92 -0.93 -5.80
N ARG A 110 15.04 -1.30 -6.43
CA ARG A 110 15.10 -2.41 -7.40
C ARG A 110 14.73 -3.75 -6.76
N SER A 111 15.25 -4.00 -5.56
CA SER A 111 14.98 -5.24 -4.83
C SER A 111 13.48 -5.41 -4.59
N MET A 112 12.78 -4.34 -4.20
CA MET A 112 11.32 -4.36 -4.05
C MET A 112 10.60 -4.76 -5.34
N PHE A 113 10.94 -4.14 -6.48
CA PHE A 113 10.32 -4.49 -7.75
C PHE A 113 10.62 -5.93 -8.20
N LYS A 114 11.75 -6.48 -7.76
CA LYS A 114 12.10 -7.87 -7.98
C LYS A 114 11.29 -8.81 -7.09
N ASP A 115 11.10 -8.47 -5.82
CA ASP A 115 10.21 -9.18 -4.88
C ASP A 115 8.76 -9.20 -5.41
N LEU A 116 8.31 -8.14 -6.08
CA LEU A 116 7.00 -8.04 -6.75
C LEU A 116 6.92 -8.76 -8.10
N GLY A 117 7.81 -9.70 -8.40
CA GLY A 117 7.76 -10.50 -9.63
C GLY A 117 8.32 -9.80 -10.87
N ASN A 118 9.18 -8.78 -10.70
CA ASN A 118 9.91 -8.14 -11.80
C ASN A 118 9.02 -7.45 -12.85
N CYS A 119 7.85 -6.94 -12.42
CA CYS A 119 6.85 -6.30 -13.28
C CYS A 119 7.31 -5.00 -13.96
N ILE A 120 8.49 -4.47 -13.59
CA ILE A 120 9.03 -3.21 -14.09
C ILE A 120 10.50 -3.36 -14.49
N SER A 121 10.86 -2.85 -15.67
CA SER A 121 12.24 -2.86 -16.16
C SER A 121 13.15 -1.88 -15.40
N ASP A 122 14.44 -2.17 -15.31
CA ASP A 122 15.46 -1.32 -14.67
C ASP A 122 15.40 0.16 -15.07
N LYS A 123 15.26 0.43 -16.38
CA LYS A 123 15.15 1.79 -16.93
C LYS A 123 13.94 2.56 -16.39
N GLN A 124 12.83 1.85 -16.12
CA GLN A 124 11.63 2.44 -15.53
C GLN A 124 11.84 2.69 -14.04
N ILE A 125 12.53 1.79 -13.32
CA ILE A 125 12.89 1.97 -11.92
C ILE A 125 13.77 3.21 -11.73
N VAL A 126 14.80 3.38 -12.55
CA VAL A 126 15.67 4.57 -12.56
C VAL A 126 14.87 5.85 -12.82
N LYS A 127 13.89 5.81 -13.75
CA LYS A 127 13.02 6.96 -14.03
C LYS A 127 12.11 7.30 -12.85
N ILE A 128 11.54 6.28 -12.20
CA ILE A 128 10.75 6.42 -10.99
C ILE A 128 11.63 7.04 -9.90
N PHE A 129 12.79 6.45 -9.62
CA PHE A 129 13.76 6.94 -8.63
C PHE A 129 14.10 8.43 -8.84
N ASN A 130 14.55 8.81 -10.04
CA ASN A 130 14.89 10.20 -10.39
C ASN A 130 13.70 11.17 -10.29
N HIS A 131 12.47 10.67 -10.33
CA HIS A 131 11.27 11.51 -10.17
C HIS A 131 10.95 11.78 -8.70
N PHE A 132 11.38 10.89 -7.80
CA PHE A 132 11.22 10.98 -6.35
C PHE A 132 12.36 11.78 -5.71
N ASP A 133 13.61 11.50 -6.10
CA ASP A 133 14.83 12.16 -5.62
C ASP A 133 14.88 13.60 -6.14
N LYS A 134 14.34 14.53 -5.35
CA LYS A 134 14.14 15.92 -5.80
C LYS A 134 15.40 16.75 -5.62
N ASP A 135 16.13 16.50 -4.54
CA ASP A 135 17.38 17.19 -4.26
C ASP A 135 18.59 16.53 -4.94
N LYS A 136 18.39 15.37 -5.58
CA LYS A 136 19.43 14.59 -6.29
C LYS A 136 20.51 14.10 -5.34
N SER A 137 20.12 13.72 -4.12
CA SER A 137 21.03 13.16 -3.12
C SER A 137 21.54 11.78 -3.53
N GLY A 138 20.85 11.10 -4.44
CA GLY A 138 21.14 9.71 -4.82
C GLY A 138 20.50 8.69 -3.89
N THR A 139 19.75 9.14 -2.88
CA THR A 139 18.93 8.31 -1.99
C THR A 139 17.55 8.97 -1.82
N LEU A 140 16.55 8.25 -1.34
CA LEU A 140 15.23 8.79 -1.07
C LEU A 140 15.01 8.87 0.43
N GLU A 141 14.99 10.08 0.99
CA GLU A 141 14.65 10.26 2.40
C GLU A 141 13.14 10.02 2.62
N LEU A 142 12.76 9.63 3.85
CA LEU A 142 11.35 9.40 4.21
C LEU A 142 10.43 10.56 3.82
N LYS A 143 10.92 11.79 3.94
CA LYS A 143 10.18 13.02 3.57
C LYS A 143 9.90 13.11 2.08
N GLU A 144 10.88 12.77 1.24
CA GLU A 144 10.74 12.78 -0.21
C GLU A 144 9.81 11.66 -0.66
N PHE A 145 10.00 10.47 -0.11
CA PHE A 145 9.16 9.31 -0.37
C PHE A 145 7.70 9.60 -0.03
N LYS A 146 7.40 10.08 1.18
CA LYS A 146 6.05 10.48 1.61
C LYS A 146 5.43 11.53 0.71
N ARG A 147 6.18 12.57 0.35
CA ARG A 147 5.70 13.64 -0.54
C ARG A 147 5.29 13.08 -1.89
N PHE A 148 6.07 12.15 -2.41
CA PHE A 148 5.76 11.50 -3.68
C PHE A 148 4.50 10.66 -3.59
N ILE A 149 4.42 9.77 -2.60
CA ILE A 149 3.27 8.89 -2.38
C ILE A 149 1.99 9.70 -2.23
N LYS A 150 2.02 10.77 -1.42
CA LYS A 150 0.89 11.69 -1.28
C LYS A 150 0.47 12.35 -2.61
N ARG A 151 1.39 12.53 -3.56
CA ARG A 151 1.08 13.13 -4.87
C ARG A 151 0.42 12.14 -5.82
N ILE A 152 0.85 10.88 -5.82
CA ILE A 152 0.29 9.82 -6.69
C ILE A 152 -0.98 9.20 -6.12
N ALA A 153 -1.12 9.19 -4.79
CA ALA A 153 -2.29 8.66 -4.10
C ALA A 153 -3.46 9.66 -4.03
N LYS A 154 -3.33 10.83 -4.68
CA LYS A 154 -4.44 11.79 -4.72
C LYS A 154 -5.63 11.12 -5.41
N PRO A 155 -6.79 11.03 -4.73
CA PRO A 155 -7.94 10.37 -5.29
C PRO A 155 -8.36 11.07 -6.59
N PHE A 156 -8.55 10.28 -7.65
CA PHE A 156 -9.25 10.76 -8.83
C PHE A 156 -10.71 10.94 -8.40
N LYS A 157 -11.30 12.13 -8.63
CA LYS A 157 -12.67 12.43 -8.20
C LYS A 157 -13.67 11.42 -8.81
N LYS A 158 -13.97 10.34 -8.08
CA LYS A 158 -15.19 9.55 -8.23
C LYS A 158 -15.51 8.95 -6.87
N THR A 159 -16.49 9.60 -6.23
CA THR A 159 -17.31 9.23 -5.07
C THR A 159 -17.03 7.88 -4.40
N PHE A 160 -16.15 7.85 -3.40
CA PHE A 160 -16.26 6.88 -2.30
C PHE A 160 -16.92 7.59 -1.11
N ASN A 161 -17.99 7.04 -0.58
CA ASN A 161 -18.74 7.64 0.52
C ASN A 161 -18.07 7.20 1.84
N GLU A 162 -17.33 8.10 2.49
CA GLU A 162 -16.57 7.82 3.73
C GLU A 162 -17.43 7.30 4.90
N SER A 163 -18.77 7.41 4.80
CA SER A 163 -19.73 7.01 5.84
C SER A 163 -19.86 5.50 6.08
N ALA A 164 -19.29 4.64 5.22
CA ALA A 164 -19.35 3.19 5.39
C ALA A 164 -18.30 2.64 6.38
N LEU A 165 -17.35 3.47 6.82
CA LEU A 165 -16.18 3.06 7.62
C LEU A 165 -15.96 3.93 8.87
N GLU A 166 -16.95 4.74 9.27
CA GLU A 166 -16.99 5.46 10.55
C GLU A 166 -17.78 4.71 11.62
#